data_AF-A0A935EKQ7-F1
#
_entry.id   AF-A0A935EKQ7-F1
#
_cell.length_a   1.000
_cell.length_b   1.000
_cell.length_c   1.000
_cell.angle_alpha   90.00
_cell.angle_beta   90.00
_cell.angle_gamma   90.00
#
_symmetry.space_group_name_H-M   'P 1'
#
loop_
_entity.id
_entity.type
_entity.pdbx_description
1 polymer ?
#
loop_
_entity_poly.entity_id
_entity_poly.type
_entity_poly.pdbx_seq_one_letter_code
_entity_poly.pdbx_strand_id
1 'polypeptide(L)'
;MLAALVAQREYEFVTSSGNRISHRSLDLQIIWDDIVGLAKPHNDVFPPERFLTWARLTTGNAGIRSVDRAEDRLLIIDSLSGWLNAWNQSRVLADFDALPEENLNARIWRTAASLKKSFGAMAAAIELLVKDEITLDKCMQVIAEHFSDSEAEFEKKKSELRVLGDFTNGVSRRAAVASYLSVCEGTDDAEVEAARIAVLEAIEPGNFWASASDIPHIEALWQTFHELYVQFYSERHDAVMVRSSASEALREVLASPEWSAFECLYRIPWADQRYIGRSRGLIREMRQLKCEAKLADVLSERPYCSCSFTLTDNGRLCELPDQLRSTINLGLAAIESRLAKNRTVLIDACDSDAMRTSVSRILSEMDGGLAKLSGQDLRLIKTAAERAAEGSLGTGVEISDDPEVFELFNNGSSMPGSSPFELAVNR
;
A
#
# COMPACT_ATOMS: atom_id res chain seq x y z
N MET A 1 -43.83 -37.27 -3.93
CA MET A 1 -44.99 -36.89 -3.09
C MET A 1 -44.79 -37.29 -1.62
N LEU A 2 -44.56 -38.58 -1.31
CA LEU A 2 -44.32 -39.02 0.08
C LEU A 2 -43.09 -38.37 0.75
N ALA A 3 -41.98 -38.20 0.01
CA ALA A 3 -40.80 -37.49 0.50
C ALA A 3 -41.10 -36.03 0.91
N ALA A 4 -42.03 -35.36 0.21
CA ALA A 4 -42.43 -33.99 0.52
C ALA A 4 -43.26 -33.93 1.81
N LEU A 5 -44.08 -34.94 2.08
CA LEU A 5 -44.82 -35.04 3.35
C LEU A 5 -43.89 -35.33 4.53
N VAL A 6 -42.84 -36.14 4.32
CA VAL A 6 -41.80 -36.32 5.33
C VAL A 6 -41.01 -35.02 5.52
N ALA A 7 -40.66 -34.30 4.45
CA ALA A 7 -40.01 -32.99 4.53
C ALA A 7 -40.86 -31.93 5.26
N GLN A 8 -42.18 -31.98 5.10
CA GLN A 8 -43.16 -31.12 5.79
C GLN A 8 -43.44 -31.55 7.23
N ARG A 9 -42.73 -32.56 7.75
CA ARG A 9 -42.91 -33.10 9.11
C ARG A 9 -44.30 -33.67 9.36
N GLU A 10 -45.00 -34.12 8.31
CA GLU A 10 -46.31 -34.77 8.44
C GLU A 10 -46.17 -36.28 8.72
N TYR A 11 -45.08 -36.89 8.25
CA TYR A 11 -44.79 -38.32 8.40
C TYR A 11 -43.28 -38.60 8.52
N GLU A 12 -42.93 -39.82 8.92
CA GLU A 12 -41.58 -40.38 8.86
C GLU A 12 -41.63 -41.69 8.09
N PHE A 13 -40.58 -42.00 7.31
CA PHE A 13 -40.46 -43.33 6.72
C PHE A 13 -39.95 -44.32 7.77
N VAL A 14 -40.48 -45.53 7.76
CA VAL A 14 -40.03 -46.65 8.60
C VAL A 14 -39.35 -47.67 7.71
N THR A 15 -38.11 -48.03 8.03
CA THR A 15 -37.33 -49.03 7.29
C THR A 15 -37.67 -50.45 7.74
N SER A 16 -37.28 -51.47 6.96
CA SER A 16 -37.48 -52.89 7.30
C SER A 16 -36.76 -53.30 8.59
N SER A 17 -35.67 -52.58 8.90
CA SER A 17 -34.92 -52.67 10.15
C SER A 17 -35.58 -51.95 11.35
N GLY A 18 -36.72 -51.28 11.13
CA GLY A 18 -37.46 -50.54 12.15
C GLY A 18 -36.92 -49.12 12.41
N ASN A 19 -35.95 -48.65 11.62
CA ASN A 19 -35.40 -47.30 11.75
C ASN A 19 -36.35 -46.27 11.14
N ARG A 20 -36.33 -45.04 11.69
CA ARG A 20 -37.15 -43.94 11.21
C ARG A 20 -36.31 -42.93 10.43
N ILE A 21 -36.63 -42.74 9.15
CA ILE A 21 -36.06 -41.68 8.31
C ILE A 21 -37.03 -40.50 8.40
N SER A 22 -36.68 -39.51 9.22
CA SER A 22 -37.45 -38.28 9.38
C SER A 22 -37.03 -37.24 8.33
N HIS A 23 -37.66 -36.07 8.37
CA HIS A 23 -37.26 -34.90 7.55
C HIS A 23 -35.75 -34.59 7.65
N ARG A 24 -35.10 -34.95 8.77
CA ARG A 24 -33.67 -34.72 9.04
C ARG A 24 -32.75 -35.68 8.29
N SER A 25 -33.23 -36.88 7.98
CA SER A 25 -32.46 -37.97 7.34
C SER A 25 -32.79 -38.11 5.86
N LEU A 26 -33.69 -37.27 5.35
CA LEU A 26 -34.24 -37.37 3.99
C LEU A 26 -33.19 -37.11 2.89
N ASP A 27 -32.09 -36.43 3.24
CA ASP A 27 -30.99 -36.05 2.33
C ASP A 27 -29.88 -37.12 2.25
N LEU A 28 -30.02 -38.22 3.01
CA LEU A 28 -29.15 -39.40 2.87
C LEU A 28 -29.61 -40.22 1.65
N GLN A 29 -28.74 -41.06 1.06
CA GLN A 29 -29.12 -41.97 -0.03
C GLN A 29 -30.22 -42.93 0.45
N ILE A 30 -31.47 -42.54 0.29
CA ILE A 30 -32.63 -43.34 0.68
C ILE A 30 -32.72 -44.55 -0.26
N ILE A 31 -32.61 -45.74 0.31
CA ILE A 31 -32.94 -46.98 -0.38
C ILE A 31 -34.46 -47.15 -0.27
N TRP A 32 -35.18 -46.77 -1.32
CA TRP A 32 -36.65 -46.78 -1.33
C TRP A 32 -37.25 -48.16 -1.05
N ASP A 33 -36.56 -49.23 -1.48
CA ASP A 33 -36.98 -50.61 -1.26
C ASP A 33 -36.90 -51.06 0.21
N ASP A 34 -36.15 -50.34 1.05
CA ASP A 34 -36.04 -50.62 2.48
C ASP A 34 -37.20 -50.00 3.27
N ILE A 35 -38.03 -49.14 2.66
CA ILE A 35 -39.12 -48.45 3.35
C ILE A 35 -40.35 -49.37 3.40
N VAL A 36 -40.71 -49.83 4.59
CA VAL A 36 -41.83 -50.75 4.83
C VAL A 36 -43.09 -50.04 5.37
N GLY A 37 -42.99 -48.75 5.72
CA GLY A 37 -44.17 -48.03 6.23
C GLY A 37 -43.97 -46.52 6.42
N LEU A 38 -45.09 -45.88 6.77
CA LEU A 38 -45.16 -44.48 7.19
C LEU A 38 -45.61 -44.43 8.65
N ALA A 39 -44.93 -43.64 9.47
CA ALA A 39 -45.32 -43.36 10.84
C ALA A 39 -45.63 -41.88 11.03
N LYS A 40 -46.46 -41.55 12.02
CA LYS A 40 -46.56 -40.17 12.49
C LYS A 40 -45.20 -39.74 13.09
N PRO A 41 -44.81 -38.47 12.92
CA PRO A 41 -43.59 -37.94 13.49
C PRO A 41 -43.58 -38.18 15.00
N HIS A 42 -42.43 -38.60 15.52
CA HIS A 42 -42.26 -38.56 16.97
C HIS A 42 -42.29 -37.08 17.38
N ASN A 43 -43.34 -36.67 18.10
CA ASN A 43 -43.30 -35.43 18.87
C ASN A 43 -42.36 -35.71 20.05
N ASP A 44 -41.05 -35.70 19.80
CA ASP A 44 -40.06 -35.67 20.85
C ASP A 44 -40.19 -34.30 21.54
N VAL A 45 -41.12 -34.24 22.49
CA VAL A 45 -41.07 -33.23 23.54
C VAL A 45 -39.86 -33.62 24.37
N PHE A 46 -38.74 -32.96 24.11
CA PHE A 46 -37.51 -33.23 24.85
C PHE A 46 -37.79 -33.09 26.35
N PRO A 47 -37.24 -34.00 27.17
CA PRO A 47 -37.43 -33.90 28.61
C PRO A 47 -36.77 -32.61 29.14
N PRO A 48 -37.27 -32.02 30.23
CA PRO A 48 -36.71 -30.79 30.82
C PRO A 48 -35.22 -30.88 31.13
N GLU A 49 -34.73 -32.08 31.48
CA GLU A 49 -33.30 -32.36 31.70
C GLU A 49 -32.46 -32.12 30.44
N ARG A 50 -33.01 -32.44 29.26
CA ARG A 50 -32.31 -32.23 27.99
C ARG A 50 -32.27 -30.75 27.62
N PHE A 51 -33.34 -30.00 27.89
CA PHE A 51 -33.33 -28.54 27.75
C PHE A 51 -32.34 -27.89 28.70
N LEU A 52 -32.17 -28.41 29.91
CA LEU A 52 -31.14 -27.92 30.83
C LEU A 52 -29.73 -28.12 30.26
N THR A 53 -29.45 -29.26 29.63
CA THR A 53 -28.16 -29.50 28.95
C THR A 53 -27.95 -28.50 27.81
N TRP A 54 -28.94 -28.28 26.95
CA TRP A 54 -28.85 -27.30 25.86
C TRP A 54 -28.73 -25.87 26.35
N ALA A 55 -29.46 -25.49 27.41
CA ALA A 55 -29.35 -24.18 28.04
C ALA A 55 -27.93 -23.95 28.57
N ARG A 56 -27.33 -24.93 29.25
CA ARG A 56 -25.93 -24.85 29.72
C ARG A 56 -24.93 -24.79 28.58
N LEU A 57 -25.13 -25.60 27.53
CA LEU A 57 -24.23 -25.67 26.38
C LEU A 57 -24.22 -24.37 25.56
N THR A 58 -25.40 -23.80 25.32
CA THR A 58 -25.56 -22.58 24.50
C THR A 58 -25.15 -21.32 25.24
N THR A 59 -25.46 -21.23 26.53
CA THR A 59 -25.11 -20.06 27.37
C THR A 59 -23.69 -20.14 27.95
N GLY A 60 -23.09 -21.33 27.98
CA GLY A 60 -21.83 -21.59 28.69
C GLY A 60 -21.95 -21.51 30.22
N ASN A 61 -23.15 -21.35 30.76
CA ASN A 61 -23.37 -21.13 32.19
C ASN A 61 -23.73 -22.43 32.92
N ALA A 62 -22.72 -23.06 33.55
CA ALA A 62 -22.92 -24.27 34.35
C ALA A 62 -23.76 -24.06 35.62
N GLY A 63 -23.98 -22.80 36.04
CA GLY A 63 -24.73 -22.45 37.25
C GLY A 63 -26.25 -22.59 37.13
N ILE A 64 -26.79 -22.71 35.91
CA ILE A 64 -28.22 -22.92 35.65
C ILE A 64 -28.65 -24.26 36.26
N ARG A 65 -29.64 -24.25 37.17
CA ARG A 65 -30.05 -25.46 37.91
C ARG A 65 -31.30 -26.12 37.32
N SER A 66 -32.24 -25.36 36.79
CA SER A 66 -33.46 -25.89 36.18
C SER A 66 -34.06 -24.89 35.19
N VAL A 67 -34.67 -25.39 34.10
CA VAL A 67 -35.39 -24.56 33.11
C VAL A 67 -36.80 -24.16 33.61
N ASP A 68 -37.26 -24.72 34.72
CA ASP A 68 -38.58 -24.44 35.31
C ASP A 68 -38.53 -23.33 36.38
N ARG A 69 -37.32 -23.00 36.89
CA ARG A 69 -37.14 -21.93 37.89
C ARG A 69 -37.16 -20.57 37.21
N ALA A 70 -38.05 -19.68 37.64
CA ALA A 70 -38.22 -18.35 37.03
C ALA A 70 -36.90 -17.55 36.96
N GLU A 71 -36.07 -17.61 38.01
CA GLU A 71 -34.74 -16.97 38.05
C GLU A 71 -33.80 -17.51 36.97
N ASP A 72 -33.71 -18.84 36.85
CA ASP A 72 -32.87 -19.52 35.86
C ASP A 72 -33.39 -19.26 34.43
N ARG A 73 -34.71 -19.17 34.23
CA ARG A 73 -35.31 -18.81 32.92
C ARG A 73 -34.91 -17.42 32.46
N LEU A 74 -35.00 -16.42 33.34
CA LEU A 74 -34.57 -15.06 33.03
C LEU A 74 -33.08 -15.01 32.71
N LEU A 75 -32.26 -15.74 33.46
CA LEU A 75 -30.82 -15.85 33.22
C LEU A 75 -30.50 -16.50 31.86
N ILE A 76 -31.24 -17.54 31.46
CA ILE A 76 -31.09 -18.17 30.14
C ILE A 76 -31.45 -17.18 29.03
N ILE A 77 -32.59 -16.49 29.15
CA ILE A 77 -33.03 -15.50 28.14
C ILE A 77 -32.01 -14.37 27.99
N ASP A 78 -31.51 -13.83 29.11
CA ASP A 78 -30.47 -12.80 29.10
C ASP A 78 -29.17 -13.29 28.44
N SER A 79 -28.73 -14.50 28.78
CA SER A 79 -27.53 -15.10 28.19
C SER A 79 -27.68 -15.35 26.68
N LEU A 80 -28.85 -15.83 26.23
CA LEU A 80 -29.13 -16.02 24.81
C LEU A 80 -29.22 -14.69 24.07
N SER A 81 -29.77 -13.65 24.70
CA SER A 81 -29.80 -12.29 24.15
C SER A 81 -28.39 -11.74 23.98
N GLY A 82 -27.52 -11.94 24.98
CA GLY A 82 -26.10 -11.61 24.91
C GLY A 82 -25.38 -12.36 23.79
N TRP A 83 -25.64 -13.66 23.64
CA TRP A 83 -25.11 -14.47 22.55
C TRP A 83 -25.56 -13.96 21.18
N LEU A 84 -26.85 -13.62 21.00
CA LEU A 84 -27.39 -13.10 19.75
C LEU A 84 -26.73 -11.77 19.37
N ASN A 85 -26.51 -10.89 20.35
CA ASN A 85 -25.78 -9.63 20.13
C ASN A 85 -24.34 -9.89 19.67
N ALA A 86 -23.62 -10.81 20.34
CA ALA A 86 -22.26 -11.17 19.94
C ALA A 86 -22.21 -11.80 18.54
N TRP A 87 -23.18 -12.67 18.22
CA TRP A 87 -23.33 -13.27 16.89
C TRP A 87 -23.50 -12.19 15.80
N ASN A 88 -24.42 -11.25 16.02
CA ASN A 88 -24.69 -10.16 15.07
C ASN A 88 -23.49 -9.22 14.91
N GLN A 89 -22.74 -8.96 15.99
CA GLN A 89 -21.51 -8.16 15.94
C GLN A 89 -20.36 -8.88 15.21
N SER A 90 -20.28 -10.20 15.34
CA SER A 90 -19.21 -10.98 14.73
C SER A 90 -19.23 -10.95 13.20
N ARG A 91 -20.42 -10.79 12.60
CA ARG A 91 -20.66 -10.64 11.15
C ARG A 91 -20.04 -11.71 10.24
N VAL A 92 -19.50 -12.82 10.77
CA VAL A 92 -18.74 -13.83 10.02
C VAL A 92 -19.45 -14.32 8.74
N LEU A 93 -20.75 -14.58 8.81
CA LEU A 93 -21.52 -15.02 7.64
C LEU A 93 -21.79 -13.89 6.63
N ALA A 94 -22.01 -12.67 7.12
CA ALA A 94 -22.20 -11.51 6.25
C ALA A 94 -20.89 -11.11 5.55
N ASP A 95 -19.78 -11.22 6.28
CA ASP A 95 -18.44 -10.95 5.74
C ASP A 95 -18.03 -12.03 4.74
N PHE A 96 -18.41 -13.29 4.98
CA PHE A 96 -18.29 -14.36 3.96
C PHE A 96 -19.10 -14.05 2.70
N ASP A 97 -20.36 -13.62 2.83
CA ASP A 97 -21.23 -13.30 1.70
C ASP A 97 -20.75 -12.07 0.89
N ALA A 98 -19.92 -11.22 1.49
CA ALA A 98 -19.32 -10.06 0.83
C ALA A 98 -18.02 -10.38 0.08
N LEU A 99 -17.47 -11.59 0.21
CA LEU A 99 -16.24 -11.98 -0.47
C LEU A 99 -16.47 -12.18 -1.99
N PRO A 100 -15.52 -11.75 -2.84
CA PRO A 100 -15.56 -12.08 -4.27
C PRO A 100 -15.54 -13.59 -4.50
N GLU A 101 -16.33 -14.08 -5.47
CA GLU A 101 -16.46 -15.51 -5.77
C GLU A 101 -15.12 -16.19 -6.11
N GLU A 102 -14.19 -15.44 -6.69
CA GLU A 102 -12.83 -15.86 -7.06
C GLU A 102 -12.01 -16.35 -5.88
N ASN A 103 -12.32 -15.88 -4.67
CA ASN A 103 -11.63 -16.26 -3.43
C ASN A 103 -12.26 -17.50 -2.78
N LEU A 104 -13.37 -18.00 -3.32
CA LEU A 104 -14.17 -19.04 -2.67
C LEU A 104 -13.90 -20.42 -3.28
N ASN A 105 -13.87 -21.44 -2.41
CA ASN A 105 -13.82 -22.82 -2.84
C ASN A 105 -15.04 -23.60 -2.32
N ALA A 106 -15.32 -24.73 -2.97
CA ALA A 106 -16.49 -25.56 -2.66
C ALA A 106 -16.52 -26.06 -1.20
N ARG A 107 -15.38 -26.16 -0.52
CA ARG A 107 -15.32 -26.59 0.89
C ARG A 107 -15.78 -25.47 1.82
N ILE A 108 -15.24 -24.27 1.68
CA ILE A 108 -15.65 -23.12 2.51
C ILE A 108 -17.11 -22.77 2.26
N TRP A 109 -17.58 -22.83 1.00
CA TRP A 109 -19.01 -22.71 0.68
C TRP A 109 -19.88 -23.71 1.44
N ARG A 110 -19.49 -24.99 1.49
CA ARG A 110 -20.19 -26.01 2.26
C ARG A 110 -20.18 -25.73 3.76
N THR A 111 -19.05 -25.27 4.29
CA THR A 111 -18.94 -24.85 5.70
C THR A 111 -19.90 -23.70 6.01
N ALA A 112 -19.89 -22.63 5.22
CA ALA A 112 -20.76 -21.48 5.40
C ALA A 112 -22.25 -21.85 5.27
N ALA A 113 -22.62 -22.64 4.26
CA ALA A 113 -23.97 -23.15 4.09
C ALA A 113 -24.42 -24.01 5.28
N SER A 114 -23.52 -24.82 5.82
CA SER A 114 -23.82 -25.62 7.01
C SER A 114 -24.00 -24.76 8.26
N LEU A 115 -23.20 -23.70 8.44
CA LEU A 115 -23.30 -22.79 9.58
C LEU A 115 -24.56 -21.91 9.51
N LYS A 116 -24.99 -21.51 8.31
CA LYS A 116 -26.29 -20.85 8.08
C LYS A 116 -27.45 -21.71 8.56
N LYS A 117 -27.41 -23.03 8.26
CA LYS A 117 -28.45 -23.99 8.66
C LYS A 117 -28.45 -24.33 10.16
N SER A 118 -27.34 -24.12 10.87
CA SER A 118 -27.22 -24.37 12.31
C SER A 118 -27.27 -23.08 13.12
N PHE A 119 -26.15 -22.37 13.27
CA PHE A 119 -26.07 -21.15 14.07
C PHE A 119 -26.93 -20.01 13.54
N GLY A 120 -27.09 -19.89 12.21
CA GLY A 120 -28.01 -18.90 11.62
C GLY A 120 -29.47 -19.17 12.03
N ALA A 121 -29.88 -20.43 12.06
CA ALA A 121 -31.22 -20.82 12.49
C ALA A 121 -31.41 -20.70 14.02
N MET A 122 -30.37 -21.01 14.81
CA MET A 122 -30.34 -20.73 16.25
C MET A 122 -30.51 -19.23 16.54
N ALA A 123 -29.80 -18.36 15.81
CA ALA A 123 -29.94 -16.91 15.95
C ALA A 123 -31.37 -16.45 15.65
N ALA A 124 -31.99 -16.95 14.59
CA ALA A 124 -33.38 -16.65 14.26
C ALA A 124 -34.35 -17.13 15.36
N ALA A 125 -34.14 -18.32 15.94
CA ALA A 125 -34.96 -18.82 17.03
C ALA A 125 -34.82 -17.96 18.31
N ILE A 126 -33.61 -17.54 18.65
CA ILE A 126 -33.36 -16.66 19.79
C ILE A 126 -33.98 -15.28 19.55
N GLU A 127 -33.93 -14.76 18.33
CA GLU A 127 -34.57 -13.49 17.99
C GLU A 127 -36.09 -13.53 18.20
N LEU A 128 -36.75 -14.62 17.78
CA LEU A 128 -38.17 -14.84 18.04
C LEU A 128 -38.48 -14.96 19.54
N LEU A 129 -37.58 -15.59 20.31
CA LEU A 129 -37.71 -15.67 21.77
C LEU A 129 -37.61 -14.28 22.42
N VAL A 130 -36.64 -13.46 22.01
CA VAL A 130 -36.42 -12.11 22.54
C VAL A 130 -37.57 -11.16 22.20
N LYS A 131 -38.25 -11.40 21.08
CA LYS A 131 -39.48 -10.67 20.66
C LYS A 131 -40.76 -11.21 21.31
N ASP A 132 -40.65 -12.17 22.23
CA ASP A 132 -41.77 -12.87 22.87
C ASP A 132 -42.72 -13.58 21.87
N GLU A 133 -42.23 -13.93 20.68
CA GLU A 133 -43.02 -14.62 19.64
C GLU A 133 -43.04 -16.15 19.83
N ILE A 134 -42.03 -16.71 20.49
CA ILE A 134 -41.97 -18.13 20.88
C ILE A 134 -41.56 -18.29 22.35
N THR A 135 -41.94 -19.41 22.96
CA THR A 135 -41.53 -19.73 24.34
C THR A 135 -40.08 -20.21 24.41
N LEU A 136 -39.47 -20.11 25.60
CA LEU A 136 -38.11 -20.63 25.85
C LEU A 136 -37.99 -22.11 25.50
N ASP A 137 -38.98 -22.92 25.88
CA ASP A 137 -38.97 -24.37 25.62
C ASP A 137 -39.02 -24.66 24.11
N LYS A 138 -39.79 -23.85 23.37
CA LYS A 138 -39.82 -23.95 21.90
C LYS A 138 -38.50 -23.52 21.27
N CYS A 139 -37.88 -22.45 21.77
CA CYS A 139 -36.56 -22.01 21.35
C CYS A 139 -35.50 -23.10 21.60
N MET A 140 -35.45 -23.67 22.80
CA MET A 140 -34.53 -24.77 23.15
C MET A 140 -34.75 -26.01 22.29
N GLN A 141 -36.02 -26.37 22.02
CA GLN A 141 -36.36 -27.44 21.11
C GLN A 141 -35.74 -27.17 19.73
N VAL A 142 -36.03 -26.01 19.14
CA VAL A 142 -35.52 -25.62 17.81
C VAL A 142 -34.00 -25.68 17.75
N ILE A 143 -33.31 -25.14 18.76
CA ILE A 143 -31.85 -25.19 18.84
C ILE A 143 -31.36 -26.65 18.85
N ALA A 144 -31.91 -27.49 19.74
CA ALA A 144 -31.56 -28.91 19.80
C ALA A 144 -31.80 -29.62 18.44
N GLU A 145 -32.88 -29.29 17.73
CA GLU A 145 -33.16 -29.86 16.40
C GLU A 145 -32.06 -29.53 15.39
N HIS A 146 -31.58 -28.27 15.36
CA HIS A 146 -30.59 -27.79 14.39
C HIS A 146 -29.20 -28.41 14.58
N PHE A 147 -28.90 -28.93 15.76
CA PHE A 147 -27.67 -29.65 16.06
C PHE A 147 -27.89 -31.17 16.21
N SER A 148 -29.03 -31.68 15.72
CA SER A 148 -29.38 -33.11 15.77
C SER A 148 -29.32 -33.70 17.19
N ASP A 149 -29.63 -32.89 18.19
CA ASP A 149 -29.51 -33.21 19.62
C ASP A 149 -28.12 -33.76 20.01
N SER A 150 -27.05 -33.33 19.33
CA SER A 150 -25.68 -33.81 19.55
C SER A 150 -24.75 -32.69 20.00
N GLU A 151 -24.18 -32.84 21.20
CA GLU A 151 -23.17 -31.93 21.76
C GLU A 151 -21.88 -31.95 20.92
N ALA A 152 -21.52 -33.12 20.39
CA ALA A 152 -20.37 -33.28 19.50
C ALA A 152 -20.58 -32.54 18.17
N GLU A 153 -21.80 -32.54 17.62
CA GLU A 153 -22.09 -31.76 16.41
C GLU A 153 -22.07 -30.25 16.70
N PHE A 154 -22.56 -29.82 17.87
CA PHE A 154 -22.46 -28.42 18.30
C PHE A 154 -21.00 -27.94 18.38
N GLU A 155 -20.12 -28.69 19.05
CA GLU A 155 -18.69 -28.35 19.13
C GLU A 155 -17.98 -28.44 17.77
N LYS A 156 -18.37 -29.39 16.92
CA LYS A 156 -17.89 -29.43 15.53
C LYS A 156 -18.30 -28.17 14.77
N LYS A 157 -19.57 -27.73 14.85
CA LYS A 157 -20.01 -26.47 14.21
C LYS A 157 -19.27 -25.27 14.77
N LYS A 158 -18.97 -25.24 16.06
CA LYS A 158 -18.19 -24.16 16.67
C LYS A 158 -16.76 -24.11 16.13
N SER A 159 -16.12 -25.26 15.88
CA SER A 159 -14.81 -25.29 15.21
C SER A 159 -14.90 -24.88 13.73
N GLU A 160 -15.93 -25.30 13.01
CA GLU A 160 -16.23 -24.84 11.65
C GLU A 160 -16.44 -23.31 11.58
N LEU A 161 -17.12 -22.73 12.58
CA LEU A 161 -17.32 -21.28 12.68
C LEU A 161 -16.01 -20.53 12.87
N ARG A 162 -15.09 -21.06 13.70
CA ARG A 162 -13.74 -20.49 13.85
C ARG A 162 -12.98 -20.53 12.54
N VAL A 163 -12.98 -21.68 11.85
CA VAL A 163 -12.33 -21.82 10.53
C VAL A 163 -12.88 -20.81 9.52
N LEU A 164 -14.20 -20.58 9.50
CA LEU A 164 -14.79 -19.59 8.61
C LEU A 164 -14.40 -18.15 8.98
N GLY A 165 -14.35 -17.84 10.29
CA GLY A 165 -13.87 -16.55 10.80
C GLY A 165 -12.41 -16.29 10.42
N ASP A 166 -11.54 -17.28 10.65
CA ASP A 166 -10.11 -17.20 10.29
C ASP A 166 -9.94 -17.02 8.78
N PHE A 167 -10.74 -17.73 7.98
CA PHE A 167 -10.73 -17.61 6.53
C PHE A 167 -11.14 -16.20 6.05
N THR A 168 -12.27 -15.68 6.52
CA THR A 168 -12.81 -14.37 6.11
C THR A 168 -11.86 -13.22 6.49
N ASN A 169 -11.32 -13.26 7.70
CA ASN A 169 -10.29 -12.32 8.15
C ASN A 169 -9.00 -12.45 7.32
N GLY A 170 -8.57 -13.69 7.04
CA GLY A 170 -7.36 -13.96 6.26
C GLY A 170 -7.44 -13.45 4.81
N VAL A 171 -8.60 -13.58 4.15
CA VAL A 171 -8.80 -13.04 2.79
C VAL A 171 -8.67 -11.52 2.78
N SER A 172 -9.35 -10.84 3.71
CA SER A 172 -9.29 -9.38 3.81
C SER A 172 -7.88 -8.88 4.10
N ARG A 173 -7.15 -9.56 5.00
CA ARG A 173 -5.76 -9.24 5.33
C ARG A 173 -4.83 -9.42 4.13
N ARG A 174 -4.94 -10.53 3.39
CA ARG A 174 -4.13 -10.77 2.18
C ARG A 174 -4.42 -9.74 1.09
N ALA A 175 -5.67 -9.35 0.91
CA ALA A 175 -6.03 -8.30 -0.04
C ALA A 175 -5.38 -6.95 0.32
N ALA A 176 -5.35 -6.59 1.61
CA ALA A 176 -4.68 -5.38 2.07
C ALA A 176 -3.15 -5.44 1.82
N VAL A 177 -2.51 -6.58 2.13
CA VAL A 177 -1.08 -6.80 1.86
C VAL A 177 -0.78 -6.73 0.37
N ALA A 178 -1.56 -7.42 -0.47
CA ALA A 178 -1.41 -7.37 -1.92
C ALA A 178 -1.58 -5.95 -2.47
N SER A 179 -2.57 -5.21 -1.98
CA SER A 179 -2.80 -3.82 -2.37
C SER A 179 -1.59 -2.95 -2.01
N TYR A 180 -1.04 -3.09 -0.81
CA TYR A 180 0.16 -2.36 -0.41
C TYR A 180 1.35 -2.71 -1.33
N LEU A 181 1.63 -4.00 -1.52
CA LEU A 181 2.72 -4.48 -2.36
C LEU A 181 2.61 -4.04 -3.82
N SER A 182 1.39 -3.89 -4.34
CA SER A 182 1.14 -3.48 -5.74
C SER A 182 1.59 -2.05 -6.05
N VAL A 183 1.62 -1.18 -5.03
CA VAL A 183 2.04 0.21 -5.16
C VAL A 183 3.42 0.47 -4.56
N CYS A 184 4.09 -0.56 -4.03
CA CYS A 184 5.50 -0.47 -3.65
C CYS A 184 6.39 -0.31 -4.88
N GLU A 185 7.22 0.74 -4.89
CA GLU A 185 8.35 0.84 -5.81
C GLU A 185 9.36 -0.28 -5.53
N GLY A 186 10.05 -0.74 -6.58
CA GLY A 186 11.16 -1.69 -6.44
C GLY A 186 12.35 -1.05 -5.75
N THR A 187 13.10 -1.84 -4.99
CA THR A 187 14.32 -1.43 -4.29
C THR A 187 15.56 -2.01 -4.97
N ASP A 188 16.73 -1.43 -4.65
CA ASP A 188 18.03 -1.97 -5.06
C ASP A 188 18.64 -2.88 -3.97
N ASP A 189 17.89 -3.13 -2.90
CA ASP A 189 18.30 -3.95 -1.77
C ASP A 189 17.80 -5.39 -1.92
N ALA A 190 18.75 -6.33 -2.00
CA ALA A 190 18.43 -7.73 -2.23
C ALA A 190 17.66 -8.38 -1.06
N GLU A 191 17.86 -7.91 0.16
CA GLU A 191 17.17 -8.44 1.35
C GLU A 191 15.70 -7.97 1.36
N VAL A 192 15.46 -6.69 1.07
CA VAL A 192 14.10 -6.14 0.93
C VAL A 192 13.33 -6.85 -0.17
N GLU A 193 13.92 -7.01 -1.36
CA GLU A 193 13.24 -7.68 -2.48
C GLU A 193 13.05 -9.19 -2.23
N ALA A 194 13.99 -9.86 -1.56
CA ALA A 194 13.79 -11.26 -1.16
C ALA A 194 12.61 -11.41 -0.19
N ALA A 195 12.49 -10.51 0.79
CA ALA A 195 11.34 -10.48 1.70
C ALA A 195 10.04 -10.17 0.94
N ARG A 196 10.07 -9.25 -0.02
CA ARG A 196 8.91 -8.93 -0.89
C ARG A 196 8.43 -10.16 -1.65
N ILE A 197 9.35 -10.89 -2.29
CA ILE A 197 9.06 -12.11 -3.04
C ILE A 197 8.46 -13.17 -2.12
N ALA A 198 9.04 -13.38 -0.93
CA ALA A 198 8.52 -14.35 0.02
C ALA A 198 7.07 -14.06 0.43
N VAL A 199 6.71 -12.78 0.63
CA VAL A 199 5.32 -12.39 0.92
C VAL A 199 4.42 -12.65 -0.29
N LEU A 200 4.85 -12.26 -1.50
CA LEU A 200 4.08 -12.47 -2.73
C LEU A 200 3.78 -13.95 -2.98
N GLU A 201 4.79 -14.82 -2.86
CA GLU A 201 4.63 -16.27 -2.97
C GLU A 201 3.66 -16.83 -1.90
N ALA A 202 3.72 -16.31 -0.68
CA ALA A 202 2.87 -16.75 0.41
C ALA A 202 1.39 -16.32 0.25
N ILE A 203 1.12 -15.21 -0.44
CA ILE A 203 -0.25 -14.71 -0.68
C ILE A 203 -0.83 -15.14 -2.03
N GLU A 204 -0.08 -15.84 -2.87
CA GLU A 204 -0.55 -16.27 -4.19
C GLU A 204 -1.84 -17.11 -4.10
N PRO A 205 -2.76 -16.97 -5.07
CA PRO A 205 -4.01 -17.74 -5.14
C PRO A 205 -3.84 -19.26 -5.03
N GLY A 206 -2.73 -19.83 -5.51
CA GLY A 206 -2.45 -21.26 -5.36
C GLY A 206 -2.37 -21.73 -3.90
N ASN A 207 -2.06 -20.81 -2.99
CA ASN A 207 -1.86 -21.04 -1.55
C ASN A 207 -3.08 -20.64 -0.70
N PHE A 208 -4.28 -20.50 -1.30
CA PHE A 208 -5.56 -20.28 -0.58
C PHE A 208 -5.87 -21.31 0.52
N TRP A 209 -5.10 -22.41 0.58
CA TRP A 209 -5.15 -23.45 1.60
C TRP A 209 -4.23 -23.23 2.79
N ALA A 210 -3.81 -21.98 3.01
CA ALA A 210 -3.32 -21.54 4.30
C ALA A 210 -4.39 -21.86 5.35
N SER A 211 -4.22 -22.98 6.03
CA SER A 211 -4.98 -23.34 7.22
C SER A 211 -4.90 -22.19 8.24
N ALA A 212 -5.73 -22.17 9.28
CA ALA A 212 -5.61 -21.16 10.33
C ALA A 212 -4.17 -21.07 10.91
N SER A 213 -3.33 -22.12 10.75
CA SER A 213 -1.91 -22.10 11.15
C SER A 213 -0.96 -21.36 10.22
N ASP A 214 -1.37 -21.00 9.01
CA ASP A 214 -0.51 -20.34 8.03
C ASP A 214 -0.68 -18.81 8.04
N ILE A 215 -1.76 -18.30 8.66
CA ILE A 215 -1.97 -16.86 8.89
C ILE A 215 -0.82 -16.23 9.71
N PRO A 216 -0.36 -16.83 10.84
CA PRO A 216 0.78 -16.31 11.58
C PRO A 216 2.07 -16.28 10.76
N HIS A 217 2.25 -17.23 9.84
CA HIS A 217 3.42 -17.28 8.98
C HIS A 217 3.42 -16.15 7.95
N ILE A 218 2.29 -15.93 7.26
CA ILE A 218 2.12 -14.80 6.32
C ILE A 218 2.31 -13.48 7.06
N GLU A 219 1.74 -13.34 8.26
CA GLU A 219 1.89 -12.11 9.05
C GLU A 219 3.34 -11.88 9.46
N ALA A 220 4.09 -12.93 9.83
CA ALA A 220 5.51 -12.80 10.14
C ALA A 220 6.33 -12.35 8.91
N LEU A 221 6.10 -12.98 7.75
CA LEU A 221 6.75 -12.57 6.49
C LEU A 221 6.41 -11.13 6.12
N TRP A 222 5.14 -10.75 6.27
CA TRP A 222 4.67 -9.39 6.03
C TRP A 222 5.36 -8.38 6.94
N GLN A 223 5.44 -8.63 8.25
CA GLN A 223 6.10 -7.73 9.19
C GLN A 223 7.59 -7.56 8.86
N THR A 224 8.28 -8.66 8.54
CA THR A 224 9.69 -8.59 8.12
C THR A 224 9.88 -7.73 6.87
N PHE A 225 9.09 -7.97 5.81
CA PHE A 225 9.16 -7.13 4.61
C PHE A 225 8.83 -5.67 4.92
N HIS A 226 7.75 -5.43 5.67
CA HIS A 226 7.24 -4.10 5.95
C HIS A 226 8.25 -3.26 6.74
N GLU A 227 8.85 -3.82 7.78
CA GLU A 227 9.91 -3.17 8.56
C GLU A 227 11.13 -2.82 7.69
N LEU A 228 11.63 -3.78 6.91
CA LEU A 228 12.77 -3.57 6.02
C LEU A 228 12.49 -2.50 4.96
N TYR A 229 11.31 -2.55 4.33
CA TYR A 229 10.91 -1.59 3.31
C TYR A 229 10.74 -0.18 3.88
N VAL A 230 10.08 -0.05 5.04
CA VAL A 230 9.88 1.24 5.72
C VAL A 230 11.23 1.86 6.07
N GLN A 231 12.15 1.06 6.61
CA GLN A 231 13.50 1.52 6.93
C GLN A 231 14.23 1.98 5.67
N PHE A 232 14.31 1.13 4.64
CA PHE A 232 15.00 1.42 3.39
C PHE A 232 14.45 2.70 2.72
N TYR A 233 13.12 2.80 2.60
CA TYR A 233 12.49 3.97 2.00
C TYR A 233 12.78 5.24 2.82
N SER A 234 12.67 5.16 4.14
CA SER A 234 12.91 6.31 5.03
C SER A 234 14.34 6.80 4.93
N GLU A 235 15.33 5.90 4.92
CA GLU A 235 16.75 6.27 4.79
C GLU A 235 17.04 6.99 3.47
N ARG A 236 16.53 6.49 2.35
CA ARG A 236 16.71 7.11 1.02
C ARG A 236 15.97 8.44 0.91
N HIS A 237 14.72 8.47 1.38
CA HIS A 237 13.95 9.71 1.44
C HIS A 237 14.69 10.76 2.27
N ASP A 238 15.16 10.41 3.47
CA ASP A 238 15.81 11.34 4.37
C ASP A 238 17.16 11.83 3.85
N ALA A 239 17.92 10.99 3.15
CA ALA A 239 19.15 11.41 2.48
C ALA A 239 18.92 12.60 1.52
N VAL A 240 17.77 12.62 0.85
CA VAL A 240 17.38 13.66 -0.11
C VAL A 240 16.61 14.82 0.55
N MET A 241 15.66 14.51 1.42
CA MET A 241 14.66 15.45 1.93
C MET A 241 15.03 16.09 3.27
N VAL A 242 15.98 15.51 4.02
CA VAL A 242 16.40 16.12 5.28
C VAL A 242 17.01 17.49 4.99
N ARG A 243 16.44 18.50 5.64
CA ARG A 243 16.75 19.92 5.44
C ARG A 243 18.22 20.28 5.68
N SER A 244 19.03 19.42 6.28
CA SER A 244 20.48 19.62 6.39
C SER A 244 21.20 19.25 5.11
N SER A 245 21.15 18.01 4.61
CA SER A 245 22.03 17.54 3.52
C SER A 245 21.87 18.33 2.22
N ALA A 246 20.68 18.35 1.62
CA ALA A 246 20.44 19.01 0.33
C ALA A 246 20.55 20.55 0.46
N SER A 247 20.07 21.13 1.57
CA SER A 247 20.19 22.57 1.79
C SER A 247 21.61 23.00 2.10
N GLU A 248 22.41 22.17 2.77
CA GLU A 248 23.81 22.44 3.09
C GLU A 248 24.67 22.29 1.85
N ALA A 249 24.47 21.24 1.05
CA ALA A 249 25.12 21.09 -0.24
C ALA A 249 24.80 22.28 -1.17
N LEU A 250 23.53 22.70 -1.24
CA LEU A 250 23.17 23.91 -2.00
C LEU A 250 23.87 25.16 -1.44
N ARG A 251 23.90 25.33 -0.12
CA ARG A 251 24.54 26.48 0.53
C ARG A 251 26.04 26.50 0.25
N GLU A 252 26.69 25.35 0.27
CA GLU A 252 28.11 25.20 -0.04
C GLU A 252 28.39 25.58 -1.50
N VAL A 253 27.59 25.10 -2.44
CA VAL A 253 27.71 25.48 -3.86
C VAL A 253 27.50 26.98 -4.06
N LEU A 254 26.47 27.56 -3.45
CA LEU A 254 26.19 29.00 -3.58
C LEU A 254 27.20 29.89 -2.84
N ALA A 255 27.93 29.35 -1.87
CA ALA A 255 29.02 30.04 -1.19
C ALA A 255 30.37 29.87 -1.92
N SER A 256 30.43 29.05 -2.97
CA SER A 256 31.68 28.72 -3.65
C SER A 256 32.20 29.88 -4.51
N PRO A 257 33.52 29.99 -4.71
CA PRO A 257 34.10 31.00 -5.59
C PRO A 257 33.67 30.81 -7.05
N GLU A 258 33.45 29.57 -7.48
CA GLU A 258 32.94 29.23 -8.82
C GLU A 258 31.54 29.82 -9.03
N TRP A 259 30.62 29.66 -8.06
CA TRP A 259 29.30 30.29 -8.15
C TRP A 259 29.41 31.82 -8.20
N SER A 260 30.22 32.42 -7.33
CA SER A 260 30.42 33.88 -7.31
C SER A 260 30.96 34.41 -8.65
N ALA A 261 31.96 33.74 -9.22
CA ALA A 261 32.50 34.08 -10.54
C ALA A 261 31.46 33.92 -11.65
N PHE A 262 30.74 32.78 -11.64
CA PHE A 262 29.70 32.50 -12.62
C PHE A 262 28.55 33.51 -12.53
N GLU A 263 28.09 33.83 -11.32
CA GLU A 263 27.05 34.82 -11.05
C GLU A 263 27.48 36.24 -11.46
N CYS A 264 28.76 36.58 -11.34
CA CYS A 264 29.28 37.86 -11.81
C CYS A 264 29.21 37.96 -13.34
N LEU A 265 29.66 36.92 -14.04
CA LEU A 265 29.95 36.94 -15.47
C LEU A 265 28.76 36.52 -16.37
N TYR A 266 27.77 35.76 -15.89
CA TYR A 266 26.66 35.30 -16.75
C TYR A 266 25.77 36.42 -17.32
N ARG A 267 25.85 37.62 -16.75
CA ARG A 267 25.08 38.79 -17.22
C ARG A 267 25.71 39.50 -18.41
N ILE A 268 26.90 39.08 -18.81
CA ILE A 268 27.57 39.59 -19.98
C ILE A 268 26.73 39.22 -21.23
N PRO A 269 26.55 40.12 -22.23
CA PRO A 269 25.60 39.91 -23.34
C PRO A 269 25.82 38.63 -24.16
N TRP A 270 27.06 38.19 -24.26
CA TRP A 270 27.50 37.02 -25.01
C TRP A 270 27.82 35.85 -24.08
N ALA A 271 27.29 35.82 -22.86
CA ALA A 271 27.28 34.61 -22.05
C ALA A 271 26.14 33.68 -22.50
N ASP A 272 26.42 32.39 -22.62
CA ASP A 272 25.42 31.41 -23.01
C ASP A 272 24.35 31.25 -21.93
N GLN A 273 23.13 31.71 -22.24
CA GLN A 273 22.00 31.73 -21.31
C GLN A 273 21.49 30.34 -20.94
N ARG A 274 21.91 29.27 -21.63
CA ARG A 274 21.52 27.89 -21.33
C ARG A 274 22.04 27.43 -19.98
N TYR A 275 23.30 27.75 -19.64
CA TYR A 275 23.90 27.34 -18.37
C TYR A 275 23.21 28.00 -17.18
N ILE A 276 22.92 29.30 -17.24
CA ILE A 276 22.19 30.00 -16.16
C ILE A 276 20.74 29.51 -16.04
N GLY A 277 20.05 29.25 -17.16
CA GLY A 277 18.71 28.67 -17.16
C GLY A 277 18.69 27.33 -16.44
N ARG A 278 19.63 26.44 -16.77
CA ARG A 278 19.79 25.13 -16.14
C ARG A 278 20.16 25.25 -14.65
N SER A 279 21.15 26.05 -14.29
CA SER A 279 21.53 26.27 -12.89
C SER A 279 20.37 26.79 -12.05
N ARG A 280 19.58 27.75 -12.56
CA ARG A 280 18.38 28.26 -11.87
C ARG A 280 17.31 27.17 -11.71
N GLY A 281 17.13 26.31 -12.70
CA GLY A 281 16.25 25.15 -12.63
C GLY A 281 16.65 24.21 -11.50
N LEU A 282 17.93 23.80 -11.48
CA LEU A 282 18.49 22.92 -10.43
C LEU A 282 18.37 23.54 -9.04
N ILE A 283 18.72 24.83 -8.88
CA ILE A 283 18.57 25.54 -7.60
C ILE A 283 17.11 25.56 -7.13
N ARG A 284 16.16 25.79 -8.03
CA ARG A 284 14.74 25.80 -7.71
C ARG A 284 14.27 24.42 -7.23
N GLU A 285 14.68 23.38 -7.95
CA GLU A 285 14.35 22.00 -7.61
C GLU A 285 14.90 21.62 -6.22
N MET A 286 16.20 21.86 -5.96
CA MET A 286 16.80 21.59 -4.66
C MET A 286 16.10 22.34 -3.51
N ARG A 287 15.62 23.57 -3.74
CA ARG A 287 14.89 24.35 -2.72
C ARG A 287 13.50 23.78 -2.39
N GLN A 288 12.92 22.98 -3.29
CA GLN A 288 11.62 22.34 -3.13
C GLN A 288 11.71 21.00 -2.41
N LEU A 289 12.92 20.44 -2.26
CA LEU A 289 13.16 19.20 -1.50
C LEU A 289 12.98 19.44 0.00
N LYS A 290 11.73 19.41 0.44
CA LYS A 290 11.33 19.55 1.85
C LYS A 290 10.15 18.64 2.11
N CYS A 291 10.29 17.80 3.13
CA CYS A 291 9.22 16.98 3.65
C CYS A 291 9.19 17.12 5.17
N GLU A 292 8.00 17.32 5.74
CA GLU A 292 7.77 17.39 7.20
C GLU A 292 6.90 16.21 7.69
N ALA A 293 6.64 15.24 6.81
CA ALA A 293 5.84 14.07 7.15
C ALA A 293 6.59 13.16 8.13
N LYS A 294 5.85 12.55 9.05
CA LYS A 294 6.35 11.44 9.87
C LYS A 294 6.33 10.17 9.03
N LEU A 295 7.45 9.86 8.38
CA LEU A 295 7.50 8.77 7.40
C LEU A 295 7.09 7.42 7.97
N ALA A 296 7.51 7.07 9.18
CA ALA A 296 7.13 5.80 9.80
C ALA A 296 5.59 5.65 9.89
N ASP A 297 4.88 6.70 10.30
CA ASP A 297 3.42 6.69 10.39
C ASP A 297 2.79 6.56 8.98
N VAL A 298 3.30 7.33 8.01
CA VAL A 298 2.78 7.32 6.64
C VAL A 298 3.02 5.97 5.95
N LEU A 299 4.24 5.43 6.10
CA LEU A 299 4.65 4.17 5.50
C LEU A 299 4.02 2.96 6.19
N SER A 300 3.48 3.13 7.40
CA SER A 300 2.66 2.08 8.02
C SER A 300 1.35 1.81 7.27
N GLU A 301 0.83 2.81 6.56
CA GLU A 301 -0.46 2.72 5.84
C GLU A 301 -0.29 2.62 4.32
N ARG A 302 0.75 3.25 3.74
CA ARG A 302 0.98 3.30 2.29
C ARG A 302 2.48 3.33 1.95
N PRO A 303 2.97 2.68 0.89
CA PRO A 303 4.40 2.57 0.62
C PRO A 303 5.01 3.79 -0.09
N TYR A 304 4.42 4.97 0.07
CA TYR A 304 4.91 6.18 -0.57
C TYR A 304 4.63 7.42 0.28
N CYS A 305 5.51 8.39 0.15
CA CYS A 305 5.32 9.71 0.71
C CYS A 305 4.46 10.56 -0.23
N SER A 306 3.73 11.55 0.32
CA SER A 306 3.00 12.54 -0.48
C SER A 306 3.88 13.72 -0.92
N CYS A 307 5.12 13.81 -0.43
CA CYS A 307 6.12 14.66 -1.05
C CYS A 307 6.58 13.97 -2.34
N SER A 308 6.90 14.73 -3.40
CA SER A 308 7.21 14.21 -4.74
C SER A 308 8.44 13.29 -4.85
N PHE A 309 8.94 12.76 -3.73
CA PHE A 309 9.99 11.75 -3.69
C PHE A 309 9.49 10.40 -4.22
N THR A 310 10.32 9.78 -5.05
CA THR A 310 10.18 8.38 -5.48
C THR A 310 11.53 7.70 -5.29
N LEU A 311 11.53 6.39 -5.06
CA LEU A 311 12.78 5.62 -4.99
C LEU A 311 13.51 5.64 -6.33
N THR A 312 12.76 5.65 -7.43
CA THR A 312 13.30 5.72 -8.80
C THR A 312 14.09 7.02 -9.03
N ASP A 313 13.62 8.16 -8.51
CA ASP A 313 14.30 9.45 -8.64
C ASP A 313 15.45 9.65 -7.64
N ASN A 314 15.63 8.76 -6.66
CA ASN A 314 16.58 8.94 -5.58
C ASN A 314 18.00 9.28 -6.07
N GLY A 315 18.52 8.53 -7.05
CA GLY A 315 19.85 8.79 -7.62
C GLY A 315 19.95 10.19 -8.24
N ARG A 316 18.97 10.55 -9.08
CA ARG A 316 18.91 11.86 -9.75
C ARG A 316 18.85 13.02 -8.74
N LEU A 317 18.06 12.85 -7.68
CA LEU A 317 17.90 13.87 -6.64
C LEU A 317 19.16 14.04 -5.80
N CYS A 318 19.85 12.94 -5.46
CA CYS A 318 21.15 12.97 -4.78
C CYS A 318 22.24 13.66 -5.61
N GLU A 319 22.18 13.56 -6.94
CA GLU A 319 23.16 14.15 -7.85
C GLU A 319 22.95 15.64 -8.15
N LEU A 320 21.83 16.24 -7.72
CA LEU A 320 21.53 17.66 -8.02
C LEU A 320 22.66 18.64 -7.65
N PRO A 321 23.34 18.52 -6.49
CA PRO A 321 24.48 19.38 -6.16
C PRO A 321 25.62 19.25 -7.18
N ASP A 322 25.97 18.03 -7.58
CA ASP A 322 27.06 17.76 -8.53
C ASP A 322 26.71 18.21 -9.94
N GLN A 323 25.45 18.00 -10.36
CA GLN A 323 24.93 18.53 -11.62
C GLN A 323 24.97 20.06 -11.64
N LEU A 324 24.68 20.73 -10.51
CA LEU A 324 24.78 22.17 -10.39
C LEU A 324 26.24 22.64 -10.50
N ARG A 325 27.16 22.01 -9.78
CA ARG A 325 28.61 22.31 -9.87
C ARG A 325 29.13 22.12 -11.30
N SER A 326 28.79 21.00 -11.93
CA SER A 326 29.17 20.70 -13.31
C SER A 326 28.63 21.74 -14.29
N THR A 327 27.35 22.12 -14.15
CA THR A 327 26.73 23.17 -14.99
C THR A 327 27.44 24.52 -14.83
N ILE A 328 27.79 24.90 -13.60
CA ILE A 328 28.53 26.14 -13.30
C ILE A 328 29.91 26.10 -13.95
N ASN A 329 30.66 25.00 -13.78
CA ASN A 329 32.02 24.86 -14.32
C ASN A 329 32.02 24.86 -15.85
N LEU A 330 31.06 24.20 -16.49
CA LEU A 330 30.89 24.25 -17.94
C LEU A 330 30.56 25.67 -18.42
N GLY A 331 29.70 26.38 -17.69
CA GLY A 331 29.37 27.77 -17.99
C GLY A 331 30.60 28.69 -17.86
N LEU A 332 31.42 28.51 -16.83
CA LEU A 332 32.68 29.23 -16.66
C LEU A 332 33.68 28.93 -17.79
N ALA A 333 33.87 27.65 -18.14
CA ALA A 333 34.76 27.26 -19.24
C ALA A 333 34.30 27.84 -20.59
N ALA A 334 32.98 27.87 -20.83
CA ALA A 334 32.43 28.50 -22.02
C ALA A 334 32.70 30.00 -22.07
N ILE A 335 32.57 30.72 -20.93
CA ILE A 335 32.91 32.13 -20.81
C ILE A 335 34.41 32.35 -21.00
N GLU A 336 35.26 31.51 -20.41
CA GLU A 336 36.71 31.59 -20.51
C GLU A 336 37.20 31.44 -21.96
N SER A 337 36.71 30.42 -22.67
CA SER A 337 37.00 30.21 -24.10
C SER A 337 36.59 31.42 -24.93
N ARG A 338 35.42 31.99 -24.61
CA ARG A 338 34.88 33.19 -25.26
C ARG A 338 35.76 34.43 -24.99
N LEU A 339 36.17 34.66 -23.75
CA LEU A 339 37.10 35.72 -23.35
C LEU A 339 38.45 35.59 -24.07
N ALA A 340 38.98 34.38 -24.20
CA ALA A 340 40.22 34.11 -24.93
C ALA A 340 40.09 34.44 -26.42
N LYS A 341 39.00 34.02 -27.07
CA LYS A 341 38.73 34.32 -28.50
C LYS A 341 38.59 35.81 -28.79
N ASN A 342 38.02 36.58 -27.84
CA ASN A 342 37.72 38.01 -28.03
C ASN A 342 38.71 38.94 -27.31
N ARG A 343 39.90 38.43 -26.97
CA ARG A 343 40.90 39.14 -26.16
C ARG A 343 41.24 40.55 -26.67
N THR A 344 41.48 40.70 -27.97
CA THR A 344 41.83 41.99 -28.58
C THR A 344 40.68 42.97 -28.49
N VAL A 345 39.48 42.55 -28.87
CA VAL A 345 38.25 43.35 -28.82
C VAL A 345 37.98 43.87 -27.40
N LEU A 346 38.18 43.03 -26.39
CA LEU A 346 38.01 43.40 -24.98
C LEU A 346 39.01 44.47 -24.52
N ILE A 347 40.28 44.37 -24.95
CA ILE A 347 41.31 45.36 -24.63
C ILE A 347 41.01 46.68 -25.33
N ASP A 348 40.61 46.64 -26.60
CA ASP A 348 40.29 47.84 -27.39
C ASP A 348 39.05 48.58 -26.86
N ALA A 349 38.09 47.85 -26.27
CA ALA A 349 36.90 48.40 -25.63
C ALA A 349 37.17 49.13 -24.29
N CYS A 350 38.40 49.11 -23.77
CA CYS A 350 38.75 49.80 -22.53
C CYS A 350 38.99 51.32 -22.76
N ASP A 351 38.44 52.14 -21.87
CA ASP A 351 38.42 53.62 -21.96
C ASP A 351 39.68 54.31 -21.40
N SER A 352 40.51 53.57 -20.67
CA SER A 352 41.74 54.08 -20.06
C SER A 352 42.89 53.09 -20.19
N ASP A 353 44.12 53.60 -20.26
CA ASP A 353 45.32 52.77 -20.32
C ASP A 353 45.51 51.92 -19.05
N ALA A 354 45.04 52.41 -17.90
CA ALA A 354 45.01 51.67 -16.65
C ALA A 354 44.09 50.44 -16.74
N MET A 355 42.89 50.60 -17.32
CA MET A 355 41.96 49.49 -17.53
C MET A 355 42.50 48.51 -18.57
N ARG A 356 43.06 48.98 -19.69
CA ARG A 356 43.71 48.13 -20.70
C ARG A 356 44.81 47.26 -20.10
N THR A 357 45.69 47.88 -19.30
CA THR A 357 46.79 47.17 -18.64
C THR A 357 46.26 46.10 -17.68
N SER A 358 45.22 46.44 -16.90
CA SER A 358 44.60 45.51 -15.95
C SER A 358 43.90 44.35 -16.64
N VAL A 359 43.05 44.62 -17.65
CA VAL A 359 42.33 43.60 -18.42
C VAL A 359 43.30 42.71 -19.20
N SER A 360 44.33 43.29 -19.82
CA SER A 360 45.36 42.50 -20.52
C SER A 360 46.11 41.57 -19.56
N ARG A 361 46.44 42.04 -18.34
CA ARG A 361 47.05 41.20 -17.30
C ARG A 361 46.13 40.07 -16.89
N ILE A 362 44.87 40.38 -16.57
CA ILE A 362 43.88 39.38 -16.13
C ILE A 362 43.67 38.31 -17.21
N LEU A 363 43.52 38.69 -18.49
CA LEU A 363 43.35 37.75 -19.60
C LEU A 363 44.61 36.89 -19.86
N SER A 364 45.81 37.34 -19.46
CA SER A 364 47.03 36.50 -19.50
C SER A 364 47.10 35.51 -18.35
N GLU A 365 46.55 35.86 -17.18
CA GLU A 365 46.60 35.03 -15.97
C GLU A 365 45.40 34.05 -15.87
N MET A 366 44.48 34.13 -16.83
CA MET A 366 43.21 33.40 -16.84
C MET A 366 43.38 31.88 -17.01
N ASP A 367 44.53 31.38 -17.48
CA ASP A 367 44.85 29.94 -17.57
C ASP A 367 44.72 29.19 -16.23
N GLY A 368 44.65 29.92 -15.11
CA GLY A 368 44.34 29.38 -13.78
C GLY A 368 42.86 29.11 -13.51
N GLY A 369 41.93 29.54 -14.38
CA GLY A 369 40.49 29.45 -14.23
C GLY A 369 39.85 30.71 -13.62
N LEU A 370 38.69 31.11 -14.15
CA LEU A 370 37.96 32.31 -13.76
C LEU A 370 37.62 32.41 -12.26
N ALA A 371 37.45 31.27 -11.58
CA ALA A 371 37.12 31.22 -10.15
C ALA A 371 38.24 31.71 -9.23
N LYS A 372 39.49 31.79 -9.72
CA LYS A 372 40.65 32.28 -8.93
C LYS A 372 40.79 33.80 -8.96
N LEU A 373 40.08 34.47 -9.87
CA LEU A 373 40.15 35.92 -10.02
C LEU A 373 39.47 36.62 -8.84
N SER A 374 40.00 37.80 -8.46
CA SER A 374 39.36 38.60 -7.43
C SER A 374 38.01 39.12 -7.93
N GLY A 375 37.10 39.45 -7.01
CA GLY A 375 35.84 40.10 -7.37
C GLY A 375 36.02 41.45 -8.09
N GLN A 376 37.17 42.11 -7.93
CA GLN A 376 37.51 43.31 -8.71
C GLN A 376 37.91 42.96 -10.15
N ASP A 377 38.75 41.94 -10.34
CA ASP A 377 39.15 41.48 -11.67
C ASP A 377 37.95 41.03 -12.51
N LEU A 378 37.04 40.26 -11.91
CA LEU A 378 35.79 39.81 -12.54
C LEU A 378 34.90 40.99 -12.99
N ARG A 379 34.80 42.04 -12.17
CA ARG A 379 34.05 43.26 -12.51
C ARG A 379 34.71 44.04 -13.65
N LEU A 380 36.04 44.10 -13.69
CA LEU A 380 36.78 44.74 -14.79
C LEU A 380 36.55 43.99 -16.11
N ILE A 381 36.67 42.66 -16.11
CA ILE A 381 36.38 41.83 -17.29
C ILE A 381 34.93 42.05 -17.75
N LYS A 382 33.99 41.98 -16.82
CA LYS A 382 32.57 42.20 -17.12
C LYS A 382 32.32 43.54 -17.79
N THR A 383 32.88 44.62 -17.23
CA THR A 383 32.73 45.97 -17.78
C THR A 383 33.33 46.08 -19.18
N ALA A 384 34.52 45.48 -19.41
CA ALA A 384 35.13 45.43 -20.73
C ALA A 384 34.25 44.66 -21.74
N ALA A 385 33.68 43.55 -21.30
CA ALA A 385 32.83 42.69 -22.12
C ALA A 385 31.48 43.32 -22.48
N GLU A 386 30.86 44.05 -21.55
CA GLU A 386 29.64 44.83 -21.80
C GLU A 386 29.91 45.95 -22.82
N ARG A 387 31.01 46.69 -22.66
CA ARG A 387 31.41 47.75 -23.61
C ARG A 387 31.76 47.21 -25.00
N ALA A 388 32.45 46.07 -25.07
CA ALA A 388 32.75 45.41 -26.33
C ALA A 388 31.47 45.06 -27.10
N ALA A 389 30.43 44.60 -26.40
CA ALA A 389 29.12 44.31 -26.99
C ALA A 389 28.36 45.58 -27.42
N GLU A 390 28.53 46.69 -26.73
CA GLU A 390 27.97 47.99 -27.16
C GLU A 390 28.68 48.53 -28.41
N GLY A 391 30.01 48.35 -28.51
CA GLY A 391 30.82 48.79 -29.64
C GLY A 391 30.58 48.01 -30.93
N SER A 392 30.29 46.70 -30.84
CA SER A 392 30.01 45.84 -32.01
C SER A 392 28.70 46.23 -32.71
N LEU A 393 27.69 46.68 -31.95
CA LEU A 393 26.43 47.20 -32.49
C LEU A 393 26.60 48.48 -33.35
N GLY A 394 27.71 49.21 -33.19
CA GLY A 394 27.99 50.45 -33.93
C GLY A 394 29.02 50.33 -35.06
N THR A 395 29.84 49.27 -35.09
CA THR A 395 31.03 49.18 -35.96
C THR A 395 31.04 48.00 -36.93
N GLY A 396 30.07 47.08 -36.84
CA GLY A 396 29.99 45.92 -37.74
C GLY A 396 31.06 44.84 -37.50
N VAL A 397 31.80 44.92 -36.38
CA VAL A 397 32.69 43.84 -35.93
C VAL A 397 31.83 42.82 -35.19
N GLU A 398 31.50 41.72 -35.86
CA GLU A 398 30.74 40.61 -35.24
C GLU A 398 31.61 39.89 -34.20
N ILE A 399 31.09 39.78 -32.98
CA ILE A 399 31.63 38.88 -31.96
C ILE A 399 31.33 37.45 -32.45
N SER A 400 32.37 36.62 -32.54
CA SER A 400 32.25 35.25 -33.05
C SER A 400 31.32 34.41 -32.15
N ASP A 401 30.13 34.10 -32.68
CA ASP A 401 29.14 33.18 -32.09
C ASP A 401 29.28 31.78 -32.71
N ASP A 402 30.35 31.05 -32.36
CA ASP A 402 30.46 29.62 -32.72
C ASP A 402 29.69 28.73 -31.71
N PRO A 403 28.70 27.93 -32.14
CA PRO A 403 27.91 27.08 -31.25
C PRO A 403 28.40 25.63 -31.10
N GLU A 404 29.67 25.32 -31.39
CA GLU A 404 30.13 23.92 -31.64
C GLU A 404 30.18 22.95 -30.44
N VAL A 405 30.01 23.36 -29.18
CA VAL A 405 30.32 22.47 -28.04
C VAL A 405 29.13 21.63 -27.54
N PHE A 406 27.91 21.83 -28.03
CA PHE A 406 26.71 21.35 -27.31
C PHE A 406 26.09 20.01 -27.78
N GLU A 407 26.37 19.52 -29.00
CA GLU A 407 25.61 18.37 -29.53
C GLU A 407 25.98 17.00 -28.91
N LEU A 408 27.01 16.91 -28.08
CA LEU A 408 27.48 15.62 -27.56
C LEU A 408 26.82 15.15 -26.25
N PHE A 409 26.04 15.99 -25.54
CA PHE A 409 25.63 15.68 -24.17
C PHE A 409 24.12 15.67 -23.88
N ASN A 410 23.26 15.98 -24.84
CA ASN A 410 21.80 15.91 -24.67
C ASN A 410 21.20 14.51 -24.94
N ASN A 411 21.99 13.54 -25.39
CA ASN A 411 21.52 12.17 -25.69
C ASN A 411 21.58 11.20 -24.49
N GLY A 412 21.85 11.67 -23.27
CA GLY A 412 22.08 10.82 -22.09
C GLY A 412 20.90 10.60 -21.13
N SER A 413 19.72 11.21 -21.36
CA SER A 413 18.60 11.13 -20.39
C SER A 413 17.24 10.79 -20.99
N SER A 414 17.21 10.17 -22.18
CA SER A 414 16.03 9.49 -22.70
C SER A 414 16.16 7.99 -22.46
N MET A 415 15.75 7.52 -21.28
CA MET A 415 15.32 6.13 -21.08
C MET A 415 13.81 6.02 -21.38
N PRO A 416 13.33 4.85 -21.82
CA PRO A 416 12.15 4.71 -22.65
C PRO A 416 10.85 4.86 -21.86
N GLY A 417 9.82 5.26 -22.60
CA GLY A 417 8.52 5.66 -22.09
C GLY A 417 7.90 4.69 -21.08
N SER A 418 7.38 5.29 -20.02
CA SER A 418 6.22 4.78 -19.31
C SER A 418 5.09 4.55 -20.32
N SER A 419 4.92 3.29 -20.71
CA SER A 419 3.75 2.80 -21.42
C SER A 419 2.49 3.12 -20.62
N PRO A 420 1.44 3.72 -21.20
CA PRO A 420 0.15 3.72 -20.56
C PRO A 420 -0.39 2.28 -20.56
N PHE A 421 -0.73 1.80 -19.37
CA PHE A 421 -1.57 0.61 -19.20
C PHE A 421 -2.92 0.87 -19.86
N GLU A 422 -3.13 0.35 -21.08
CA GLU A 422 -4.47 0.15 -21.63
C GLU A 422 -5.05 -1.14 -21.04
N LEU A 423 -5.94 -0.97 -20.06
CA LEU A 423 -6.89 -2.00 -19.63
C LEU A 423 -7.88 -2.23 -20.79
N ALA A 424 -7.58 -3.23 -21.62
CA ALA A 424 -8.54 -3.82 -22.52
C ALA A 424 -9.54 -4.67 -21.72
N VAL A 425 -10.64 -4.04 -21.31
CA VAL A 425 -11.91 -4.72 -21.05
C VAL A 425 -12.42 -5.22 -22.40
N ASN A 426 -12.48 -6.55 -22.60
CA ASN A 426 -13.55 -7.20 -23.37
C ASN A 426 -13.45 -8.74 -23.40
N ARG A 427 -14.46 -9.36 -22.77
CA ARG A 427 -15.18 -10.62 -23.04
C ARG A 427 -15.08 -11.72 -22.00
#